data_AF-A0A3P6QVL6-F1
#
_entry.id   AF-A0A3P6QVL6-F1
#
_cell.length_a   1.000
_cell.length_b   1.000
_cell.length_c   1.000
_cell.angle_alpha   90.00
_cell.angle_beta   90.00
_cell.angle_gamma   90.00
#
_symmetry.space_group_name_H-M   'P 1'
#
loop_
_entity.id
_entity.type
_entity.pdbx_description
1 polymer ?
#
loop_
_entity_poly.entity_id
_entity_poly.type
_entity_poly.pdbx_seq_one_letter_code
_entity_poly.pdbx_strand_id
1 'polypeptide(L)'
;MLQQTRKKKVYFLLRFPRTGFFKLQLYALPANDRSDSLPNVCNYPIETSKCHRLHDQVMPFPKQVTIWTRGCYLRTPTEGILGLGDNGQLSSKPPHYLRFNVHVPNAIAVAVVVGQKWTQLDSEDDRWKGKVNMKENWGKERKLDVCAKYAAKDTNYSTLIEYSLAS
;
A
#
# COMPACT_ATOMS: atom_id res chain seq x y z
N MET A 1 6.67 3.33 6.51
CA MET A 1 5.67 4.42 6.55
C MET A 1 4.81 4.35 5.30
N LEU A 2 3.53 4.72 5.39
CA LEU A 2 2.61 4.83 4.24
C LEU A 2 2.12 6.27 4.14
N GLN A 3 2.40 6.95 3.04
CA GLN A 3 1.88 8.28 2.75
C GLN A 3 0.51 8.13 2.08
N GLN A 4 -0.46 8.94 2.47
CA GLN A 4 -1.81 8.90 1.92
C GLN A 4 -2.35 10.31 1.76
N THR A 5 -3.25 10.53 0.81
CA THR A 5 -3.94 11.81 0.69
C THR A 5 -5.43 11.61 0.82
N ARG A 6 -6.09 12.44 1.66
CA ARG A 6 -7.55 12.46 1.78
C ARG A 6 -8.02 13.90 1.97
N LYS A 7 -9.03 14.33 1.22
CA LYS A 7 -9.66 15.66 1.37
C LYS A 7 -8.63 16.80 1.45
N LYS A 8 -7.66 16.82 0.52
CA LYS A 8 -6.55 17.80 0.44
C LYS A 8 -5.58 17.81 1.64
N LYS A 9 -5.60 16.78 2.49
CA LYS A 9 -4.62 16.59 3.57
C LYS A 9 -3.74 15.38 3.27
N VAL A 10 -2.45 15.50 3.57
CA VAL A 10 -1.49 14.40 3.53
C VAL A 10 -1.41 13.76 4.91
N TYR A 11 -1.47 12.43 4.94
CA TYR A 11 -1.38 11.61 6.13
C TYR A 11 -0.16 10.71 6.03
N PHE A 12 0.57 10.55 7.13
CA PHE A 12 1.66 9.60 7.26
C PHE A 12 1.28 8.54 8.29
N LEU A 13 1.09 7.31 7.83
CA LEU A 13 0.83 6.17 8.69
C LEU A 13 2.17 5.56 9.08
N LEU A 14 2.37 5.43 10.39
CA LEU A 14 3.60 4.95 11.00
C LEU A 14 3.38 3.57 11.61
N ARG A 15 4.38 2.71 11.47
CA ARG A 15 4.50 1.43 12.17
C ARG A 15 5.87 1.39 12.80
N PHE A 16 5.91 0.95 14.05
CA PHE A 16 7.09 1.02 14.89
C PHE A 16 7.61 -0.39 15.18
N PRO A 17 8.92 -0.65 15.01
CA PRO A 17 9.51 -1.97 15.19
C PRO A 17 9.73 -2.38 16.65
N ARG A 18 9.61 -1.41 17.57
CA ARG A 18 9.76 -1.55 19.03
C ARG A 18 9.08 -0.36 19.71
N THR A 19 8.93 -0.44 21.03
CA THR A 19 8.54 0.68 21.87
C THR A 19 9.71 1.65 22.08
N GLY A 20 9.41 2.88 22.50
CA GLY A 20 10.40 3.91 22.81
C GLY A 20 10.25 5.17 21.96
N PHE A 21 11.37 5.89 21.80
CA PHE A 21 11.41 7.20 21.15
C PHE A 21 11.91 7.11 19.71
N PHE A 22 11.22 7.81 18.81
CA PHE A 22 11.51 7.91 17.40
C PHE A 22 11.44 9.38 16.96
N LYS A 23 12.11 9.70 15.85
CA LYS A 23 12.02 11.00 15.19
C LYS A 23 11.49 10.81 13.78
N LEU A 24 10.37 11.45 13.46
CA LEU A 24 9.91 11.59 12.08
C LEU A 24 10.39 12.94 11.55
N GLN A 25 11.08 12.93 10.42
CA GLN A 25 11.53 14.14 9.73
C GLN A 25 10.84 14.22 8.39
N LEU A 26 10.20 15.35 8.12
CA LEU A 26 9.54 15.62 6.86
C LEU A 26 10.36 16.62 6.06
N TYR A 27 10.59 16.26 4.80
CA TYR A 27 11.27 17.08 3.82
C TYR A 27 10.33 17.26 2.63
N ALA A 28 10.13 18.49 2.18
CA ALA A 28 9.13 18.80 1.17
C ALA A 28 9.46 20.07 0.39
N LEU A 29 8.95 20.13 -0.83
CA LEU A 29 8.93 21.31 -1.69
C LEU A 29 7.50 21.67 -2.09
N PRO A 30 7.23 22.93 -2.48
CA PRO A 30 6.00 23.27 -3.18
C PRO A 30 5.81 22.38 -4.42
N ALA A 31 4.56 22.05 -4.77
CA ALA A 31 4.25 21.09 -5.84
C ALA A 31 4.83 21.45 -7.23
N ASN A 32 5.10 22.73 -7.47
CA ASN A 32 5.63 23.24 -8.74
C ASN A 32 7.14 23.46 -8.70
N ASP A 33 7.78 23.26 -7.56
CA ASP A 33 9.21 23.42 -7.40
C ASP A 33 9.92 22.12 -7.80
N ARG A 34 10.93 22.26 -8.67
CA ARG A 34 11.71 21.15 -9.24
C ARG A 34 13.13 21.08 -8.69
N SER A 35 13.41 21.79 -7.60
CA SER A 35 14.71 21.70 -6.91
C SER A 35 15.01 20.24 -6.51
N ASP A 36 16.26 19.84 -6.68
CA ASP A 36 16.75 18.53 -6.26
C ASP A 36 16.97 18.43 -4.74
N SER A 37 16.90 19.56 -4.02
CA SER A 37 17.07 19.61 -2.56
C SER A 37 15.74 19.81 -1.87
N LEU A 38 15.31 18.81 -1.09
CA LEU A 38 14.15 18.92 -0.22
C LEU A 38 14.57 19.54 1.13
N PRO A 39 14.10 20.75 1.50
CA PRO A 39 14.38 21.31 2.83
C PRO A 39 13.62 20.54 3.91
N ASN A 40 14.18 20.52 5.13
CA ASN A 40 13.47 19.99 6.31
C ASN A 40 12.35 20.98 6.68
N VAL A 41 11.11 20.52 6.65
CA VAL A 41 9.94 21.37 6.96
C VAL A 41 9.34 21.08 8.33
N CYS A 42 9.57 19.88 8.87
CA CYS A 42 9.02 19.51 10.17
C CYS A 42 9.78 18.34 10.81
N ASN A 43 9.86 18.33 12.14
CA ASN A 43 10.39 17.23 12.93
C ASN A 43 9.41 16.90 14.06
N TYR A 44 8.99 15.64 14.14
CA TYR A 44 8.13 15.14 15.22
C TYR A 44 8.93 14.18 16.10
N PRO A 45 9.16 14.52 17.39
CA PRO A 45 9.51 13.51 18.38
C PRO A 45 8.28 12.65 18.67
N ILE A 46 8.44 11.34 18.65
CA ILE A 46 7.35 10.39 18.83
C ILE A 46 7.78 9.39 19.89
N GLU A 47 7.08 9.39 21.01
CA GLU A 47 7.12 8.29 21.97
C GLU A 47 6.00 7.30 21.65
N THR A 48 6.31 6.01 21.63
CA THR A 48 5.31 4.96 21.39
C THR A 48 5.49 3.80 22.37
N SER A 49 4.37 3.42 23.00
CA SER A 49 4.22 2.17 23.73
C SER A 49 3.73 1.02 22.84
N LYS A 50 3.45 1.30 21.56
CA LYS A 50 2.98 0.31 20.59
C LYS A 50 4.12 -0.22 19.72
N CYS A 51 4.17 -1.54 19.60
CA CYS A 51 5.02 -2.26 18.66
C CYS A 51 4.14 -2.89 17.58
N HIS A 52 4.47 -2.70 16.30
CA HIS A 52 3.71 -3.22 15.16
C HIS A 52 4.36 -4.49 14.63
N ARG A 53 4.49 -5.48 15.51
CA ARG A 53 4.96 -6.81 15.17
C ARG A 53 3.81 -7.78 15.07
N LEU A 54 3.90 -8.67 14.10
CA LEU A 54 3.08 -9.86 13.99
C LEU A 54 4.05 -11.04 13.92
N HIS A 55 3.93 -12.01 14.84
CA HIS A 55 4.84 -13.16 14.96
C HIS A 55 6.32 -12.75 14.96
N ASP A 56 6.69 -11.81 15.84
CA ASP A 56 8.03 -11.24 15.99
C ASP A 56 8.60 -10.49 14.77
N GLN A 57 7.91 -10.50 13.63
CA GLN A 57 8.25 -9.73 12.44
C GLN A 57 7.57 -8.36 12.46
N VAL A 58 8.32 -7.30 12.16
CA VAL A 58 7.75 -5.96 11.99
C VAL A 58 6.89 -5.96 10.73
N MET A 59 5.60 -5.65 10.86
CA MET A 59 4.69 -5.68 9.73
C MET A 59 4.88 -4.41 8.88
N PRO A 60 5.45 -4.48 7.66
CA PRO A 60 5.62 -3.29 6.84
C PRO A 60 4.27 -2.82 6.29
N PHE A 61 4.24 -1.60 5.76
CA PHE A 61 3.17 -1.21 4.83
C PHE A 61 3.54 -1.71 3.41
N PRO A 62 2.59 -1.75 2.47
CA PRO A 62 2.88 -2.02 1.07
C PRO A 62 3.90 -1.02 0.54
N LYS A 63 4.78 -1.48 -0.34
CA LYS A 63 5.78 -0.62 -0.96
C LYS A 63 5.06 0.33 -1.92
N GLN A 64 5.33 1.62 -1.79
CA GLN A 64 4.72 2.66 -2.61
C GLN A 64 5.63 2.96 -3.80
N VAL A 65 5.05 3.00 -5.01
CA VAL A 65 5.72 3.51 -6.20
C VAL A 65 5.42 5.00 -6.34
N THR A 66 6.29 5.79 -6.99
CA THR A 66 6.22 7.27 -7.04
C THR A 66 4.83 7.82 -7.40
N ILE A 67 4.07 7.14 -8.27
CA ILE A 67 2.73 7.58 -8.67
C ILE A 67 1.71 7.53 -7.52
N TRP A 68 1.93 6.72 -6.49
CA TRP A 68 1.06 6.60 -5.32
C TRP A 68 0.87 7.94 -4.58
N THR A 69 1.92 8.75 -4.49
CA THR A 69 1.89 10.01 -3.74
C THR A 69 0.98 11.07 -4.35
N ARG A 70 0.44 10.82 -5.56
CA ARG A 70 -0.49 11.71 -6.29
C ARG A 70 -1.94 11.58 -5.84
N GLY A 71 -2.17 11.70 -4.54
CA GLY A 71 -3.53 11.73 -4.01
C GLY A 71 -4.09 10.37 -3.58
N CYS A 72 -3.31 9.29 -3.61
CA CYS A 72 -3.86 7.95 -3.38
C CYS A 72 -4.18 7.67 -1.90
N TYR A 73 -5.27 6.93 -1.76
CA TYR A 73 -5.91 6.37 -0.57
C TYR A 73 -5.80 4.86 -0.33
N LEU A 74 -5.15 4.26 0.69
CA LEU A 74 -5.31 2.82 0.98
C LEU A 74 -6.10 2.54 2.25
N ARG A 75 -7.32 1.99 2.13
CA ARG A 75 -8.13 1.57 3.29
C ARG A 75 -7.82 0.14 3.73
N THR A 76 -7.72 -0.79 2.80
CA THR A 76 -7.41 -2.20 3.08
C THR A 76 -6.87 -2.90 1.83
N PRO A 77 -5.96 -3.89 1.98
CA PRO A 77 -5.20 -4.20 3.19
C PRO A 77 -4.12 -3.15 3.47
N THR A 78 -3.67 -3.00 4.73
CA THR A 78 -2.57 -2.07 5.08
C THR A 78 -1.28 -2.79 5.45
N GLU A 79 -1.34 -4.10 5.52
CA GLU A 79 -0.25 -5.04 5.75
C GLU A 79 0.52 -5.17 4.44
N GLY A 80 1.83 -4.94 4.48
CA GLY A 80 2.70 -5.10 3.32
C GLY A 80 3.05 -6.57 3.03
N ILE A 81 2.86 -7.45 4.01
CA ILE A 81 3.00 -8.89 3.86
C ILE A 81 1.61 -9.52 4.03
N LEU A 82 1.12 -10.17 2.99
CA LEU A 82 -0.19 -10.81 2.98
C LEU A 82 -0.03 -12.33 3.14
N GLY A 83 -0.99 -12.94 3.84
CA GLY A 83 -1.07 -14.39 3.96
C GLY A 83 -0.26 -15.03 5.08
N LEU A 84 0.26 -14.24 6.01
CA LEU A 84 0.84 -14.77 7.25
C LEU A 84 -0.24 -15.49 8.08
N GLY A 85 0.05 -16.72 8.49
CA GLY A 85 -0.70 -17.46 9.49
C GLY A 85 -0.13 -17.26 10.90
N ASP A 86 -0.71 -17.95 11.88
CA ASP A 86 -0.42 -17.79 13.31
C ASP A 86 1.03 -18.11 13.74
N ASN A 87 1.82 -18.71 12.84
CA ASN A 87 3.23 -19.02 13.05
C ASN A 87 4.18 -18.07 12.33
N GLY A 88 3.68 -16.99 11.72
CA GLY A 88 4.49 -16.06 10.93
C GLY A 88 4.99 -16.61 9.60
N GLN A 89 4.52 -17.78 9.18
CA GLN A 89 4.75 -18.34 7.85
C GLN A 89 3.51 -18.18 6.98
N LEU A 90 3.59 -18.59 5.73
CA LEU A 90 2.41 -18.69 4.87
C LEU A 90 1.32 -19.53 5.55
N SER A 91 0.12 -18.97 5.67
CA SER A 91 -1.05 -19.70 6.17
C SER A 91 -1.29 -20.94 5.32
N SER A 92 -1.36 -22.10 5.98
CA SER A 92 -1.69 -23.38 5.35
C SER A 92 -3.09 -23.39 4.72
N LYS A 93 -3.96 -22.47 5.16
CA LYS A 93 -5.29 -22.25 4.60
C LYS A 93 -5.31 -20.92 3.84
N PRO A 94 -5.37 -20.92 2.50
CA PRO A 94 -5.54 -19.68 1.76
C PRO A 94 -6.87 -19.01 2.13
N PRO A 95 -6.90 -17.68 2.30
CA PRO A 95 -8.16 -16.97 2.35
C PRO A 95 -8.87 -17.16 1.00
N HIS A 96 -10.19 -17.36 1.03
CA HIS A 96 -10.98 -17.44 -0.21
C HIS A 96 -10.78 -16.19 -1.08
N TYR A 97 -10.75 -15.01 -0.43
CA TYR A 97 -10.53 -13.73 -1.10
C TYR A 97 -9.76 -12.75 -0.21
N LEU A 98 -8.91 -11.94 -0.84
CA LEU A 98 -8.36 -10.72 -0.24
C LEU A 98 -9.21 -9.52 -0.67
N ARG A 99 -9.59 -8.67 0.30
CA ARG A 99 -10.39 -7.48 0.02
C ARG A 99 -9.49 -6.28 -0.22
N PHE A 100 -9.74 -5.57 -1.30
CA PHE A 100 -9.08 -4.31 -1.62
C PHE A 100 -10.09 -3.17 -1.54
N ASN A 101 -9.63 -2.03 -1.00
CA ASN A 101 -10.35 -0.78 -0.98
C ASN A 101 -9.35 0.37 -1.06
N VAL A 102 -9.29 1.00 -2.23
CA VAL A 102 -8.29 2.01 -2.57
C VAL A 102 -8.97 3.20 -3.26
N HIS A 103 -8.53 4.42 -2.94
CA HIS A 103 -8.90 5.63 -3.70
C HIS A 103 -7.74 5.98 -4.62
N VAL A 104 -8.03 6.08 -5.92
CA VAL A 104 -7.06 6.44 -6.96
C VAL A 104 -7.67 7.57 -7.80
N PRO A 105 -7.25 8.82 -7.61
CA PRO A 105 -7.80 9.95 -8.34
C PRO A 105 -7.60 9.80 -9.85
N ASN A 106 -8.61 10.16 -10.64
CA ASN A 106 -8.57 10.19 -12.12
C ASN A 106 -8.28 8.85 -12.81
N ALA A 107 -8.22 7.73 -12.07
CA ALA A 107 -8.13 6.42 -12.69
C ALA A 107 -9.45 6.12 -13.42
N ILE A 108 -9.34 5.45 -14.56
CA ILE A 108 -10.48 4.93 -15.31
C ILE A 108 -10.64 3.41 -15.11
N ALA A 109 -9.59 2.75 -14.62
CA ALA A 109 -9.61 1.35 -14.20
C ALA A 109 -8.51 1.11 -13.16
N VAL A 110 -8.80 0.22 -12.20
CA VAL A 110 -7.84 -0.24 -11.19
C VAL A 110 -7.93 -1.75 -11.12
N ALA A 111 -6.77 -2.40 -11.09
CA ALA A 111 -6.69 -3.85 -11.03
C ALA A 111 -5.69 -4.31 -9.97
N VAL A 112 -5.94 -5.50 -9.43
CA VAL A 112 -4.97 -6.24 -8.65
C VAL A 112 -4.37 -7.35 -9.50
N VAL A 113 -3.05 -7.44 -9.50
CA VAL A 113 -2.28 -8.39 -10.31
C VAL A 113 -1.52 -9.32 -9.40
N VAL A 114 -1.68 -10.63 -9.62
CA VAL A 114 -0.93 -11.69 -8.93
C VAL A 114 -0.55 -12.76 -9.95
N GLY A 115 0.75 -12.99 -10.13
CA GLY A 115 1.26 -13.77 -11.25
C GLY A 115 0.78 -13.18 -12.59
N GLN A 116 0.12 -14.01 -13.40
CA GLN A 116 -0.48 -13.60 -14.68
C GLN A 116 -1.97 -13.19 -14.55
N LYS A 117 -2.55 -13.25 -13.35
CA LYS A 117 -3.98 -13.01 -13.15
C LYS A 117 -4.27 -11.56 -12.81
N TRP A 118 -5.15 -10.95 -13.60
CA TRP A 118 -5.65 -9.60 -13.40
C TRP A 118 -7.07 -9.64 -12.85
N THR A 119 -7.30 -8.98 -11.72
CA THR A 119 -8.64 -8.82 -11.12
C THR A 119 -9.01 -7.35 -11.14
N GLN A 120 -9.99 -6.96 -11.96
CA GLN A 120 -10.49 -5.58 -11.99
C GLN A 120 -11.24 -5.26 -10.70
N LEU A 121 -11.06 -4.05 -10.19
CA LEU A 121 -11.80 -3.51 -9.06
C LEU A 121 -13.00 -2.72 -9.57
N ASP A 122 -14.10 -2.80 -8.83
CA ASP A 122 -15.32 -2.07 -9.10
C ASP A 122 -15.19 -0.64 -8.56
N SER A 123 -15.62 0.33 -9.38
CA SER A 123 -15.71 1.72 -8.95
C SER A 123 -16.99 1.92 -8.14
N GLU A 124 -16.83 2.33 -6.88
CA GLU A 124 -17.89 2.66 -5.95
C GLU A 124 -17.59 4.01 -5.29
N ASP A 125 -18.37 5.04 -5.65
CA ASP A 125 -18.16 6.43 -5.24
C ASP A 125 -16.76 6.96 -5.65
N ASP A 126 -15.96 7.35 -4.66
CA ASP A 126 -14.59 7.78 -4.80
C ASP A 126 -13.60 6.60 -4.68
N ARG A 127 -14.04 5.34 -4.65
CA ARG A 127 -13.16 4.20 -4.32
C ARG A 127 -13.25 3.08 -5.34
N TRP A 128 -12.18 2.31 -5.38
CA TRP A 128 -12.05 1.06 -6.11
C TRP A 128 -12.06 -0.08 -5.09
N LYS A 129 -13.01 -0.99 -5.22
CA LYS A 129 -13.20 -2.11 -4.29
C LYS A 129 -13.25 -3.43 -5.04
N GLY A 130 -12.82 -4.50 -4.39
CA GLY A 130 -12.95 -5.83 -4.97
C GLY A 130 -12.37 -6.93 -4.11
N LYS A 131 -12.62 -8.16 -4.54
CA LYS A 131 -12.22 -9.40 -3.88
C LYS A 131 -11.32 -10.19 -4.81
N VAL A 132 -10.06 -10.37 -4.43
CA VAL A 132 -9.05 -11.07 -5.22
C VAL A 132 -8.95 -12.51 -4.76
N ASN A 133 -9.24 -13.45 -5.64
CA ASN A 133 -9.13 -14.88 -5.35
C ASN A 133 -7.67 -15.30 -5.35
N MET A 134 -7.22 -15.88 -4.24
CA MET A 134 -5.82 -16.27 -4.04
C MET A 134 -5.54 -17.75 -4.27
N LYS A 135 -6.58 -18.60 -4.43
CA LYS A 135 -6.45 -20.06 -4.41
C LYS A 135 -5.43 -20.61 -5.43
N GLU A 136 -5.40 -20.03 -6.63
CA GLU A 136 -4.51 -20.49 -7.71
C GLU A 136 -3.04 -20.11 -7.51
N ASN A 137 -2.80 -18.99 -6.82
CA ASN A 137 -1.49 -18.34 -6.70
C ASN A 137 -0.88 -18.46 -5.29
N TRP A 138 -1.63 -18.97 -4.32
CA TRP A 138 -1.20 -19.12 -2.93
C TRP A 138 0.01 -20.04 -2.82
N GLY A 139 1.08 -19.56 -2.17
CA GLY A 139 2.35 -20.28 -2.02
C GLY A 139 3.17 -20.45 -3.31
N LYS A 140 2.71 -19.92 -4.44
CA LYS A 140 3.44 -19.92 -5.71
C LYS A 140 4.05 -18.55 -5.98
N GLU A 141 3.19 -17.53 -5.91
CA GLU A 141 3.58 -16.15 -6.15
C GLU A 141 4.11 -15.52 -4.86
N ARG A 142 5.12 -14.65 -5.00
CA ARG A 142 5.73 -13.93 -3.87
C ARG A 142 5.31 -12.46 -3.79
N LYS A 143 4.56 -11.99 -4.78
CA LYS A 143 4.21 -10.59 -4.96
C LYS A 143 2.77 -10.43 -5.47
N LEU A 144 2.16 -9.33 -5.08
CA LEU A 144 0.88 -8.86 -5.59
C LEU A 144 0.95 -7.34 -5.76
N ASP A 145 0.46 -6.84 -6.88
CA ASP A 145 0.51 -5.42 -7.21
C ASP A 145 -0.90 -4.83 -7.38
N VAL A 146 -1.07 -3.57 -6.99
CA VAL A 146 -2.26 -2.78 -7.33
C VAL A 146 -1.85 -1.78 -8.40
N CYS A 147 -2.55 -1.82 -9.52
CA CYS A 147 -2.20 -1.06 -10.72
C CYS A 147 -3.39 -0.21 -11.16
N ALA A 148 -3.13 0.95 -11.78
CA ALA A 148 -4.17 1.82 -12.32
C ALA A 148 -3.88 2.26 -13.75
N LYS A 149 -4.97 2.50 -14.49
CA LYS A 149 -4.97 3.07 -15.85
C LYS A 149 -5.71 4.40 -15.82
N TYR A 150 -5.16 5.41 -16.52
CA TYR A 150 -5.63 6.80 -16.44
C TYR A 150 -6.24 7.32 -17.74
N ALA A 151 -5.89 6.77 -18.91
CA ALA A 151 -6.56 7.11 -20.17
C ALA A 151 -6.97 5.86 -20.95
N ALA A 152 -8.09 5.93 -21.69
CA ALA A 152 -8.62 4.79 -22.43
C ALA A 152 -7.64 4.27 -23.48
N LYS A 153 -6.90 5.20 -24.11
CA LYS A 153 -5.87 4.96 -25.12
C LYS A 153 -4.58 4.37 -24.56
N ASP A 154 -4.37 4.41 -23.24
CA ASP A 154 -3.18 3.82 -22.64
C ASP A 154 -3.25 2.30 -22.78
N THR A 155 -2.21 1.69 -23.33
CA THR A 155 -2.06 0.23 -23.31
C THR A 155 -1.58 -0.29 -21.96
N ASN A 156 -0.98 0.59 -21.14
CA ASN A 156 -0.26 0.20 -19.94
C ASN A 156 -0.97 0.64 -18.66
N TYR A 157 -0.92 -0.22 -17.65
CA TYR A 157 -1.23 0.16 -16.28
C TYR A 157 0.05 0.60 -15.57
N SER A 158 -0.09 1.57 -14.66
CA SER A 158 0.97 1.97 -13.74
C SER A 158 0.82 1.25 -12.41
N THR A 159 1.89 0.63 -11.92
CA THR A 159 1.93 0.05 -10.56
C THR A 159 1.88 1.15 -9.52
N LEU A 160 0.96 1.04 -8.57
CA LEU A 160 0.75 2.00 -7.49
C LEU A 160 1.45 1.55 -6.20
N ILE A 161 1.12 0.34 -5.76
CA ILE A 161 1.65 -0.28 -4.55
C ILE A 161 1.92 -1.76 -4.78
N GLU A 162 2.91 -2.27 -4.05
CA GLU A 162 3.39 -3.64 -4.14
C GLU A 162 3.31 -4.30 -2.76
N TYR A 163 2.79 -5.51 -2.72
CA TYR A 163 2.69 -6.36 -1.54
C TYR A 163 3.63 -7.55 -1.70
N SER A 164 4.23 -7.98 -0.58
CA SER A 164 4.83 -9.29 -0.47
C SER A 164 3.77 -10.32 -0.09
N LEU A 165 3.84 -11.50 -0.66
CA LEU A 165 3.09 -12.66 -0.20
C LEU A 165 3.99 -13.50 0.70
N ALA A 166 3.45 -13.97 1.82
CA ALA A 166 4.17 -14.87 2.71
C ALA A 166 4.61 -16.14 1.94
N SER A 167 5.74 -16.71 2.36
CA SER A 167 6.35 -17.90 1.76
C SER A 167 6.77 -18.87 2.85
#